data_AF-A0A663E9A9-F1
#
_entry.id   AF-A0A663E9A9-F1
#
_cell.length_a   1.000
_cell.length_b   1.000
_cell.length_c   1.000
_cell.angle_alpha   90.00
_cell.angle_beta   90.00
_cell.angle_gamma   90.00
#
_symmetry.space_group_name_H-M   'P 1'
#
loop_
_entity.id
_entity.type
_entity.pdbx_description
1 polymer ?
#
loop_
_entity_poly.entity_id
_entity_poly.type
_entity_poly.pdbx_seq_one_letter_code
_entity_poly.pdbx_strand_id
1 'polypeptide(L)'
;MAALFTGKVLMANRERDEVETERELGRTLENKVLLLYFGSGQCPRCRQFSPLLKDFFLRLTDEFYVERASQLVLVYVSRDETEEQQSAFLRSMPKRWLAIPFGDLRFAVSEVPAVVVLKPNGEVIVGNAVEEIQRMGPACFRNWQEAAELVDRNFLLAEDFDDCTRRSITDPIRRLKYKLDKKTEAKNRERKEEGELF
;
A
#
# COMPACT_ATOMS: atom_id res chain seq x y z
N MET A 1 -14.74 -4.35 0.97
CA MET A 1 -14.12 -3.07 1.40
C MET A 1 -14.47 -1.88 0.50
N ALA A 2 -14.36 -1.94 -0.83
CA ALA A 2 -14.81 -0.84 -1.72
C ALA A 2 -16.29 -0.45 -1.49
N ALA A 3 -17.15 -1.42 -1.15
CA ALA A 3 -18.55 -1.21 -0.78
C ALA A 3 -18.78 -0.22 0.38
N LEU A 4 -17.82 -0.07 1.31
CA LEU A 4 -17.92 0.90 2.41
C LEU A 4 -17.80 2.35 1.91
N PHE A 5 -17.27 2.52 0.69
CA PHE A 5 -17.03 3.80 0.04
C PHE A 5 -17.75 3.92 -1.30
N THR A 6 -18.67 3.01 -1.64
CA THR A 6 -19.45 3.10 -2.88
C THR A 6 -20.23 4.41 -2.92
N GLY A 7 -20.02 5.18 -4.00
CA GLY A 7 -20.60 6.51 -4.20
C GLY A 7 -19.86 7.65 -3.50
N LYS A 8 -18.63 7.42 -3.01
CA LYS A 8 -17.82 8.44 -2.32
C LYS A 8 -16.51 8.69 -3.05
N VAL A 9 -16.08 9.94 -2.97
CA VAL A 9 -14.77 10.39 -3.42
C VAL A 9 -13.82 10.36 -2.22
N LEU A 10 -12.68 9.67 -2.36
CA LEU A 10 -11.58 9.83 -1.41
C LEU A 10 -10.56 10.81 -1.98
N MET A 11 -10.13 11.78 -1.19
CA MET A 11 -9.10 12.73 -1.60
C MET A 11 -7.73 12.17 -1.28
N ALA A 12 -6.85 12.06 -2.28
CA ALA A 12 -5.46 11.74 -2.05
C ALA A 12 -4.68 13.01 -1.66
N ASN A 13 -3.83 12.91 -0.64
CA ASN A 13 -2.98 14.03 -0.21
C ASN A 13 -1.87 14.38 -1.23
N ARG A 14 -1.65 13.53 -2.24
CA ARG A 14 -0.54 13.69 -3.19
C ARG A 14 -0.72 14.90 -4.11
N GLU A 15 -1.96 15.30 -4.42
CA GLU A 15 -2.22 16.41 -5.36
C GLU A 15 -3.63 17.04 -5.33
N ARG A 16 -4.49 16.75 -4.33
CA ARG A 16 -5.96 16.99 -4.44
C ARG A 16 -6.55 16.28 -5.68
N ASP A 17 -5.94 15.17 -6.11
CA ASP A 17 -6.64 14.27 -7.01
C ASP A 17 -7.70 13.53 -6.19
N GLU A 18 -8.93 13.76 -6.61
CA GLU A 18 -10.09 13.00 -6.19
C GLU A 18 -9.95 11.60 -6.78
N VAL A 19 -9.82 10.57 -5.94
CA VAL A 19 -9.97 9.19 -6.38
C VAL A 19 -11.48 8.99 -6.59
N GLU A 20 -11.97 9.46 -7.74
CA GLU A 20 -13.39 9.45 -8.11
C GLU A 20 -13.85 8.06 -8.51
N THR A 21 -12.99 7.27 -9.17
CA THR A 21 -13.45 6.04 -9.79
C THR A 21 -13.44 4.89 -8.79
N GLU A 22 -14.59 4.24 -8.57
CA GLU A 22 -14.74 3.04 -7.72
C GLU A 22 -13.70 1.94 -8.04
N ARG A 23 -13.28 1.86 -9.30
CA ARG A 23 -12.22 0.94 -9.78
C ARG A 23 -10.83 1.29 -9.25
N GLU A 24 -10.47 2.57 -9.19
CA GLU A 24 -9.18 3.02 -8.65
C GLU A 24 -9.16 2.88 -7.13
N LEU A 25 -10.30 3.14 -6.50
CA LEU A 25 -10.48 2.93 -5.08
C LEU A 25 -10.39 1.44 -4.72
N GLY A 26 -11.03 0.58 -5.51
CA GLY A 26 -10.92 -0.88 -5.42
C GLY A 26 -9.47 -1.32 -5.47
N ARG A 27 -8.73 -0.96 -6.52
CA ARG A 27 -7.29 -1.28 -6.67
C ARG A 27 -6.44 -0.77 -5.51
N THR A 28 -6.76 0.42 -5.00
CA THR A 28 -6.00 1.03 -3.90
C THR A 28 -6.25 0.30 -2.58
N LEU A 29 -7.46 -0.24 -2.36
CA LEU A 29 -7.86 -0.91 -1.11
C LEU A 29 -7.77 -2.44 -1.17
N GLU A 30 -7.67 -3.03 -2.36
CA GLU A 30 -7.66 -4.48 -2.59
C GLU A 30 -6.44 -5.15 -1.94
N ASN A 31 -6.69 -6.20 -1.16
CA ASN A 31 -5.68 -6.98 -0.43
C ASN A 31 -4.83 -6.13 0.55
N LYS A 32 -5.38 -5.03 1.07
CA LYS A 32 -4.72 -4.17 2.05
C LYS A 32 -5.54 -4.03 3.33
N VAL A 33 -4.84 -3.90 4.44
CA VAL A 33 -5.41 -3.50 5.72
C VAL A 33 -5.65 -2.00 5.69
N LEU A 34 -6.86 -1.58 6.06
CA LEU A 34 -7.27 -0.19 6.05
C LEU A 34 -7.33 0.34 7.48
N LEU A 35 -6.67 1.48 7.71
CA LEU A 35 -6.71 2.21 8.96
C LEU A 35 -7.57 3.46 8.77
N LEU A 36 -8.70 3.51 9.47
CA LEU A 36 -9.51 4.72 9.59
C LEU A 36 -9.06 5.49 10.82
N TYR A 37 -8.37 6.60 10.60
CA TYR A 37 -7.94 7.49 11.66
C TYR A 37 -8.94 8.63 11.85
N PHE A 38 -9.56 8.68 13.03
CA PHE A 38 -10.45 9.73 13.46
C PHE A 38 -9.69 10.72 14.33
N GLY A 39 -9.58 11.96 13.87
CA GLY A 39 -8.85 12.98 14.59
C GLY A 39 -9.30 14.39 14.24
N SER A 40 -8.78 15.33 15.00
CA SER A 40 -8.90 16.76 14.74
C SER A 40 -7.56 17.44 15.02
N GLY A 41 -7.20 18.43 14.19
CA GLY A 41 -6.01 19.25 14.37
C GLY A 41 -6.05 20.11 15.64
N GLN A 42 -7.24 20.46 16.15
CA GLN A 42 -7.38 21.25 17.37
C GLN A 42 -7.24 20.41 18.65
N CYS A 43 -7.48 19.10 18.57
CA CYS A 43 -7.45 18.22 19.73
C CYS A 43 -6.01 17.99 20.23
N PRO A 44 -5.68 18.30 21.51
CA PRO A 44 -4.34 18.10 22.06
C PRO A 44 -3.87 16.64 22.03
N ARG A 45 -4.76 15.69 22.34
CA ARG A 45 -4.45 14.25 22.29
C ARG A 45 -4.14 13.78 20.87
N CYS A 46 -4.90 14.26 19.88
CA CYS A 46 -4.64 13.97 18.48
C CYS A 46 -3.28 14.52 18.03
N ARG A 47 -2.92 15.75 18.43
CA ARG A 47 -1.61 16.34 18.09
C ARG A 47 -0.42 15.56 18.63
N GLN A 48 -0.56 14.93 19.80
CA GLN A 48 0.48 14.06 20.35
C GLN A 48 0.57 12.72 19.62
N PHE A 49 -0.57 12.15 19.23
CA PHE A 49 -0.63 10.85 18.55
C PHE A 49 -0.26 10.92 17.07
N SER A 50 -0.60 12.01 16.38
CA SER A 50 -0.36 12.20 14.94
C SER A 50 1.08 11.98 14.48
N PRO A 51 2.13 12.51 15.14
CA PRO A 51 3.51 12.23 14.74
C PRO A 51 3.89 10.76 14.94
N LEU A 52 3.33 10.10 15.96
CA LEU A 52 3.55 8.68 16.24
C LEU A 52 2.91 7.81 15.15
N LEU A 53 1.68 8.14 14.75
CA LEU A 53 0.99 7.49 13.64
C LEU A 53 1.71 7.71 12.30
N LYS A 54 2.27 8.91 12.08
CA LYS A 54 3.09 9.21 10.90
C LYS A 54 4.34 8.35 10.85
N ASP A 55 5.09 8.25 11.95
CA ASP A 55 6.29 7.41 12.03
C ASP A 55 5.95 5.92 11.83
N PHE A 56 4.89 5.45 12.48
CA PHE A 56 4.35 4.11 12.30
C PHE A 56 4.02 3.80 10.83
N PHE A 57 3.29 4.71 10.16
CA PHE A 57 2.92 4.54 8.77
C PHE A 57 4.15 4.54 7.86
N LEU A 58 5.10 5.46 8.06
CA LEU A 58 6.33 5.53 7.27
C LEU A 58 7.14 4.24 7.39
N ARG A 59 7.35 3.72 8.61
CA ARG A 59 8.10 2.47 8.84
C ARG A 59 7.48 1.27 8.15
N LEU A 60 6.15 1.19 8.10
CA LEU A 60 5.43 0.08 7.46
C LEU A 60 5.30 0.22 5.95
N THR A 61 5.54 1.41 5.42
CA THR A 61 5.38 1.72 4.00
C THR A 61 6.70 2.02 3.30
N ASP A 62 7.82 1.98 4.02
CA ASP A 62 9.17 2.11 3.50
C ASP A 62 9.61 0.82 2.82
N GLU A 63 9.89 0.91 1.51
CA GLU A 63 10.36 -0.18 0.66
C GLU A 63 11.71 -0.76 1.13
N PHE A 64 12.47 0.00 1.92
CA PHE A 64 13.78 -0.42 2.42
C PHE A 64 13.71 -1.40 3.60
N TYR A 65 12.59 -1.40 4.34
CA TYR A 65 12.42 -2.21 5.56
C TYR A 65 11.43 -3.37 5.40
N VAL A 66 10.61 -3.38 4.35
CA VAL A 66 9.54 -4.37 4.16
C VAL A 66 9.50 -4.82 2.70
N GLU A 67 9.78 -6.10 2.44
CA GLU A 67 9.70 -6.72 1.08
C GLU A 67 8.32 -6.57 0.42
N ARG A 68 7.29 -6.19 1.19
CA ARG A 68 5.91 -5.93 0.76
C ARG A 68 5.38 -4.61 1.35
N ALA A 69 6.03 -3.49 1.02
CA ALA A 69 5.74 -2.12 1.51
C ALA A 69 4.35 -1.52 1.16
N SER A 70 3.35 -2.36 0.89
CA SER A 70 2.16 -1.97 0.13
C SER A 70 0.84 -2.54 0.63
N GLN A 71 0.78 -3.26 1.76
CA GLN A 71 -0.49 -3.83 2.28
C GLN A 71 -1.19 -2.98 3.35
N LEU A 72 -0.80 -1.71 3.50
CA LEU A 72 -1.40 -0.78 4.47
C LEU A 72 -1.92 0.47 3.75
N VAL A 73 -3.16 0.86 4.05
CA VAL A 73 -3.75 2.13 3.62
C VAL A 73 -4.28 2.86 4.82
N LEU A 74 -4.09 4.18 4.86
CA LEU A 74 -4.61 5.03 5.93
C LEU A 74 -5.56 6.06 5.33
N VAL A 75 -6.77 6.10 5.86
CA VAL A 75 -7.82 7.06 5.53
C VAL A 75 -8.06 7.95 6.75
N TYR A 76 -7.84 9.24 6.58
CA TYR A 76 -8.14 10.25 7.59
C TYR A 76 -9.62 10.67 7.50
N VAL A 77 -10.29 10.59 8.64
CA VAL A 77 -11.64 11.09 8.83
C VAL A 77 -11.55 12.28 9.78
N SER A 78 -11.73 13.47 9.22
CA SER A 78 -11.68 14.70 10.00
C SER A 78 -12.90 14.82 10.93
N ARG A 79 -12.61 15.22 12.17
CA ARG A 79 -13.57 15.73 13.17
C ARG A 79 -13.39 17.21 13.41
N ASP A 80 -12.71 17.89 12.50
CA ASP A 80 -12.52 19.32 12.55
C ASP A 80 -13.85 20.03 12.27
N GLU A 81 -13.98 21.25 12.77
CA GLU A 81 -15.19 22.06 12.56
C GLU A 81 -15.23 22.69 11.16
N THR A 82 -14.08 22.77 10.50
CA THR A 82 -13.89 23.50 9.24
C THR A 82 -12.99 22.72 8.29
N GLU A 83 -13.24 22.82 6.98
CA GLU A 83 -12.42 22.18 5.94
C GLU A 83 -10.96 22.69 5.94
N GLU A 84 -10.73 23.96 6.30
CA GLU A 84 -9.40 24.56 6.34
C GLU A 84 -8.49 23.86 7.37
N GLN A 85 -9.06 23.48 8.52
CA GLN A 85 -8.35 22.75 9.57
C GLN A 85 -7.98 21.34 9.11
N GLN A 86 -8.92 20.64 8.48
CA GLN A 86 -8.66 19.34 7.86
C GLN A 86 -7.53 19.44 6.84
N SER A 87 -7.60 20.43 5.95
CA SER A 87 -6.60 20.68 4.91
C SER A 87 -5.22 21.00 5.50
N ALA A 88 -5.18 21.84 6.54
CA ALA A 88 -3.94 22.18 7.24
C ALA A 88 -3.29 20.94 7.89
N PHE A 89 -4.10 20.08 8.51
CA PHE A 89 -3.63 18.83 9.09
C PHE A 89 -3.05 17.89 8.02
N LEU A 90 -3.79 17.66 6.93
CA LEU A 90 -3.37 16.79 5.83
C LEU A 90 -2.06 17.25 5.17
N ARG A 91 -1.85 18.56 5.02
CA ARG A 91 -0.59 19.13 4.50
C ARG A 91 0.65 18.75 5.31
N SER A 92 0.50 18.48 6.61
CA SER A 92 1.60 18.06 7.48
C SER A 92 1.88 16.54 7.43
N MET A 93 0.97 15.78 6.84
CA MET A 93 0.97 14.32 6.80
C MET A 93 1.56 13.77 5.49
N PRO A 94 1.94 12.48 5.45
CA PRO A 94 2.47 11.85 4.24
C PRO A 94 1.50 11.93 3.06
N LYS A 95 2.05 12.05 1.85
CA LYS A 95 1.26 12.14 0.60
C LYS A 95 0.45 10.87 0.28
N ARG A 96 0.82 9.73 0.86
CA ARG A 96 0.15 8.43 0.69
C ARG A 96 -1.13 8.30 1.52
N TRP A 97 -1.44 9.28 2.37
CA TRP A 97 -2.67 9.27 3.15
C TRP A 97 -3.85 9.67 2.26
N LEU A 98 -4.95 8.98 2.47
CA LEU A 98 -6.24 9.31 1.89
C LEU A 98 -7.05 10.07 2.92
N ALA A 99 -8.01 10.89 2.48
CA ALA A 99 -8.91 11.62 3.34
C ALA A 99 -10.34 11.54 2.81
N ILE A 100 -11.30 11.52 3.73
CA ILE A 100 -12.72 11.69 3.38
C ILE A 100 -12.99 13.19 3.23
N PRO A 101 -13.73 13.63 2.19
CA PRO A 101 -14.16 15.02 2.06
C PRO A 101 -14.95 15.49 3.29
N PHE A 102 -14.81 16.78 3.58
CA PHE A 102 -15.49 17.41 4.70
C PHE A 102 -17.02 17.24 4.57
N GLY A 103 -17.68 16.89 5.68
CA GLY A 103 -19.14 16.73 5.74
C GLY A 103 -19.67 15.30 5.56
N ASP A 104 -18.86 14.33 5.16
CA ASP A 104 -19.30 12.94 5.03
C ASP A 104 -19.03 12.13 6.32
N LEU A 105 -19.92 12.30 7.31
CA LEU A 105 -19.77 11.84 8.70
C LEU A 105 -20.35 10.45 8.99
N ARG A 106 -20.42 9.54 8.01
CA ARG A 106 -21.06 8.22 8.20
C ARG A 106 -20.38 7.32 9.23
N PHE A 107 -19.11 7.59 9.53
CA PHE A 107 -18.37 6.88 10.56
C PHE A 107 -18.37 7.72 11.83
N ALA A 108 -19.28 7.45 12.76
CA ALA A 108 -19.32 8.09 14.08
C ALA A 108 -18.46 7.31 15.08
N VAL A 109 -17.59 8.00 15.79
CA VAL A 109 -16.77 7.46 16.88
C VAL A 109 -16.99 8.36 18.09
N SER A 110 -17.15 7.74 19.25
CA SER A 110 -17.48 8.42 20.50
C SER A 110 -16.34 9.32 21.01
N GLU A 111 -15.08 8.95 20.75
CA GLU A 111 -13.90 9.65 21.26
C GLU A 111 -12.80 9.78 20.20
N VAL A 112 -12.04 10.88 20.26
CA VAL A 112 -10.84 11.12 19.44
C VAL A 112 -9.61 11.34 20.30
N PRO A 113 -8.41 10.83 19.92
CA PRO A 113 -8.11 10.09 18.69
C PRO A 113 -8.61 8.64 18.74
N ALA A 114 -9.04 8.11 17.61
CA ALA A 114 -9.35 6.69 17.45
C ALA A 114 -8.82 6.17 16.11
N VAL A 115 -8.34 4.94 16.09
CA VAL A 115 -7.89 4.25 14.87
C VAL A 115 -8.65 2.95 14.74
N VAL A 116 -9.54 2.85 13.76
CA VAL A 116 -10.24 1.61 13.45
C VAL A 116 -9.45 0.85 12.40
N VAL A 117 -9.18 -0.42 12.65
CA VAL A 117 -8.46 -1.30 11.72
C VAL A 117 -9.48 -2.21 11.03
N LEU A 118 -9.49 -2.18 9.71
CA LEU A 118 -10.39 -2.96 8.87
C LEU A 118 -9.62 -3.96 8.00
N LYS A 119 -10.18 -5.16 7.87
CA LYS A 119 -9.73 -6.20 6.94
C LYS A 119 -10.09 -5.84 5.49
N PRO A 120 -9.40 -6.38 4.46
CA PRO A 120 -9.75 -6.17 3.05
C PRO A 120 -11.20 -6.55 2.67
N ASN A 121 -11.87 -7.40 3.45
CA ASN A 121 -13.29 -7.72 3.25
C ASN A 121 -14.21 -6.57 3.69
N GLY A 122 -13.78 -5.69 4.60
CA GLY A 122 -14.56 -4.60 5.20
C GLY A 122 -14.97 -4.82 6.66
N GLU A 123 -14.57 -5.95 7.27
CA GLU A 123 -14.82 -6.25 8.67
C GLU A 123 -13.83 -5.52 9.59
N VAL A 124 -14.28 -5.19 10.79
CA VAL A 124 -13.44 -4.57 11.83
C VAL A 124 -12.58 -5.63 12.50
N ILE A 125 -11.25 -5.45 12.47
CA ILE A 125 -10.31 -6.22 13.28
C ILE A 125 -10.24 -5.61 14.68
N VAL A 126 -10.00 -4.29 14.74
CA VAL A 126 -9.81 -3.55 15.99
C VAL A 126 -10.61 -2.25 15.94
N GLY A 127 -11.46 -2.04 16.95
CA GLY A 127 -12.28 -0.83 17.07
C GLY A 127 -11.51 0.41 17.51
N ASN A 128 -10.45 0.27 18.29
CA ASN A 128 -9.53 1.36 18.61
C ASN A 128 -8.10 0.85 18.83
N ALA A 129 -7.23 1.07 17.84
CA ALA A 129 -5.84 0.63 17.84
C ALA A 129 -4.84 1.66 18.41
N VAL A 130 -5.30 2.80 18.93
CA VAL A 130 -4.40 3.86 19.44
C VAL A 130 -3.44 3.33 20.51
N GLU A 131 -3.96 2.64 21.51
CA GLU A 131 -3.15 2.05 22.59
C GLU A 131 -2.22 0.96 22.07
N GLU A 132 -2.69 0.13 21.12
CA GLU A 132 -1.90 -0.94 20.53
C GLU A 132 -0.70 -0.39 19.75
N ILE A 133 -0.92 0.66 18.95
CA ILE A 133 0.13 1.36 18.21
C ILE A 133 1.12 2.03 19.17
N GLN A 134 0.65 2.66 20.24
CA GLN A 134 1.53 3.29 21.23
C GLN A 134 2.40 2.28 21.99
N ARG A 135 1.84 1.12 22.33
CA ARG A 135 2.52 0.10 23.15
C ARG A 135 3.44 -0.80 22.32
N MET A 136 2.97 -1.25 21.16
CA MET A 136 3.66 -2.27 20.34
C MET A 136 4.38 -1.68 19.13
N GLY A 137 4.02 -0.46 18.70
CA GLY A 137 4.60 0.16 17.51
C GLY A 137 4.37 -0.69 16.25
N PRO A 138 5.30 -0.73 15.29
CA PRO A 138 5.16 -1.46 14.02
C PRO A 138 4.87 -2.97 14.15
N ALA A 139 5.16 -3.57 15.31
CA ALA A 139 4.95 -5.00 15.52
C ALA A 139 3.46 -5.39 15.53
N CYS A 140 2.54 -4.48 15.90
CA CYS A 140 1.11 -4.77 15.89
C CYS A 140 0.57 -5.08 14.49
N PHE A 141 1.23 -4.55 13.44
CA PHE A 141 0.82 -4.78 12.07
C PHE A 141 0.85 -6.27 11.70
N ARG A 142 1.79 -7.04 12.25
CA ARG A 142 1.84 -8.50 12.02
C ARG A 142 0.56 -9.20 12.51
N ASN A 143 0.08 -8.83 13.69
CA ASN A 143 -1.15 -9.37 14.24
C ASN A 143 -2.36 -9.04 13.34
N TRP A 144 -2.39 -7.81 12.80
CA TRP A 144 -3.47 -7.40 11.90
C TRP A 144 -3.36 -8.08 10.53
N GLN A 145 -2.16 -8.35 10.03
CA GLN A 145 -1.95 -9.12 8.80
C GLN A 145 -2.42 -10.58 8.97
N GLU A 146 -2.11 -11.19 10.10
CA GLU A 146 -2.57 -12.54 10.46
C GLU A 146 -4.10 -12.57 10.60
N ALA A 147 -4.69 -11.61 11.33
CA ALA A 147 -6.14 -11.51 11.49
C ALA A 147 -6.89 -11.17 10.20
N ALA A 148 -6.23 -10.50 9.25
CA ALA A 148 -6.77 -10.23 7.92
C ALA A 148 -6.65 -11.42 6.96
N GLU A 149 -6.12 -12.57 7.42
CA GLU A 149 -5.87 -13.78 6.62
C GLU A 149 -5.05 -13.49 5.34
N LEU A 150 -4.31 -12.38 5.34
CA LEU A 150 -3.40 -12.03 4.24
C LEU A 150 -2.20 -12.98 4.16
N VAL A 151 -2.05 -13.84 5.17
CA VAL A 151 -1.04 -14.91 5.26
C VAL A 151 -1.46 -16.15 4.47
N ASP A 152 -2.76 -16.42 4.28
CA ASP A 152 -3.24 -17.65 3.63
C ASP A 152 -3.22 -17.63 2.09
N ARG A 153 -2.89 -16.49 1.47
CA ARG A 153 -2.56 -16.45 0.03
C ARG A 153 -1.12 -16.85 -0.28
N ASN A 154 -0.36 -17.32 0.71
CA ASN A 154 1.02 -17.77 0.50
C ASN A 154 1.14 -19.12 -0.26
N PHE A 155 0.03 -19.71 -0.72
CA PHE A 155 0.02 -20.89 -1.60
C PHE A 155 -0.45 -20.62 -3.05
N LEU A 156 -0.93 -19.42 -3.35
CA LEU A 156 -1.07 -18.98 -4.73
C LEU A 156 0.07 -18.01 -5.00
N LEU A 157 1.02 -18.45 -5.83
CA LEU A 157 2.05 -17.59 -6.41
C LEU A 157 1.41 -16.25 -6.75
N ALA A 158 2.05 -15.15 -6.32
CA ALA A 158 1.68 -13.83 -6.81
C ALA A 158 1.64 -13.94 -8.33
N GLU A 159 0.45 -13.85 -8.92
CA GLU A 159 0.36 -13.55 -10.34
C GLU A 159 1.00 -12.18 -10.47
N ASP A 160 2.24 -12.21 -10.96
CA ASP A 160 3.10 -11.06 -11.17
C ASP A 160 2.29 -9.97 -11.89
N PHE A 161 1.82 -8.98 -11.13
CA PHE A 161 1.42 -7.70 -11.68
C PHE A 161 2.71 -7.01 -12.11
N ASP A 162 3.14 -7.33 -13.32
CA ASP A 162 4.21 -6.66 -14.06
C ASP A 162 3.85 -5.17 -14.25
N ASP A 163 4.29 -4.32 -13.33
CA ASP A 163 4.64 -2.94 -13.65
C ASP A 163 5.93 -2.51 -12.94
N CYS A 164 6.99 -3.28 -13.20
CA CYS A 164 8.32 -2.73 -13.36
C CYS A 164 9.15 -3.78 -14.11
N THR A 165 9.11 -3.77 -15.45
CA THR A 165 10.15 -4.47 -16.23
C THR A 165 11.49 -3.75 -16.07
N ARG A 166 12.08 -3.80 -14.87
CA ARG A 166 13.52 -3.72 -14.69
C ARG A 166 14.07 -5.01 -15.29
N ARG A 167 14.31 -4.97 -16.61
CA ARG A 167 15.06 -6.02 -17.32
C ARG A 167 16.25 -6.39 -16.43
N SER A 168 16.33 -7.67 -16.06
CA SER A 168 17.41 -8.17 -15.19
C SER A 168 18.75 -7.61 -15.70
N ILE A 169 19.58 -7.12 -14.79
CA ILE A 169 20.91 -6.58 -15.10
C ILE A 169 21.76 -7.63 -15.87
N THR A 170 21.40 -8.91 -15.73
CA THR A 170 22.02 -10.06 -16.40
C THR A 170 21.45 -10.40 -17.79
N ASP A 171 20.32 -9.82 -18.19
CA ASP A 171 19.67 -10.03 -19.51
C ASP A 171 20.60 -9.71 -20.70
N PRO A 172 21.35 -8.58 -20.73
CA PRO A 172 22.33 -8.34 -21.80
C PRO A 172 23.45 -9.39 -21.85
N ILE A 173 23.89 -9.90 -20.69
CA ILE A 173 24.95 -10.92 -20.61
C ILE A 173 24.42 -12.27 -21.12
N ARG A 174 23.18 -12.62 -20.77
CA ARG A 174 22.53 -13.86 -21.21
C ARG A 174 22.34 -13.88 -22.73
N ARG A 175 21.93 -12.74 -23.32
CA ARG A 175 21.82 -12.59 -24.78
C ARG A 175 23.16 -12.73 -25.50
N LEU A 176 24.24 -12.20 -24.93
CA LEU A 176 25.59 -12.36 -25.48
C LEU A 176 26.02 -13.82 -25.45
N LYS A 177 25.76 -14.54 -24.36
CA LYS A 177 26.06 -15.97 -24.25
C LYS A 177 25.32 -16.80 -25.31
N TYR A 178 24.01 -16.61 -25.46
CA TYR A 178 23.23 -17.33 -26.48
C TYR A 178 23.66 -17.00 -27.91
N LYS A 179 24.08 -15.76 -28.19
CA LYS A 179 24.63 -15.40 -29.51
C LYS A 179 25.98 -16.08 -29.78
N LEU A 180 26.81 -16.23 -28.75
CA LEU A 180 28.11 -16.91 -28.87
C LEU A 180 27.95 -18.41 -29.09
N ASP A 181 27.04 -19.04 -28.32
CA ASP A 181 26.74 -20.48 -28.43
C ASP A 181 26.18 -20.79 -29.83
N LYS A 182 25.22 -19.99 -30.32
CA LYS A 182 24.63 -20.18 -31.66
C LYS A 182 25.65 -19.99 -32.79
N LYS A 183 26.63 -19.09 -32.63
CA LYS A 183 27.70 -18.89 -33.61
C LYS A 183 28.73 -20.03 -33.58
N THR A 184 29.00 -20.58 -32.40
CA THR A 184 29.87 -21.75 -32.22
C THR A 184 29.23 -23.01 -32.81
N GLU A 185 27.92 -23.20 -32.62
CA GLU A 185 27.17 -24.30 -33.21
C GLU A 185 27.07 -24.22 -34.73
N ALA A 186 26.83 -23.03 -35.29
CA ALA A 186 26.83 -22.83 -36.75
C ALA A 186 28.19 -23.16 -37.38
N LYS A 187 29.28 -22.67 -36.78
CA LYS A 187 30.65 -22.94 -37.23
C LYS A 187 31.03 -24.43 -37.16
N ASN A 188 30.49 -25.15 -36.17
CA ASN A 188 30.69 -26.61 -36.05
C ASN A 188 29.84 -27.43 -37.02
N ARG A 189 28.72 -26.89 -37.52
CA ARG A 189 27.92 -27.52 -38.57
C ARG A 189 28.54 -27.32 -39.95
N GLU A 190 29.01 -26.11 -40.25
CA GLU A 190 29.75 -25.81 -41.49
C GLU A 190 31.02 -26.67 -41.62
N ARG A 191 31.78 -26.85 -40.52
CA ARG A 191 32.95 -27.75 -40.51
C ARG A 191 32.63 -29.24 -40.66
N LYS A 192 31.39 -29.67 -40.37
CA LYS A 192 30.96 -31.06 -40.61
C LYS A 192 30.54 -31.25 -42.06
N GLU A 193 29.85 -30.27 -42.64
CA GLU A 193 29.42 -30.31 -44.04
C GLU A 193 30.60 -30.22 -45.02
N GLU A 194 31.66 -29.47 -44.69
CA GLU A 194 32.91 -29.43 -45.48
C GLU A 194 33.76 -30.71 -45.36
N GLY A 195 33.54 -31.53 -44.32
CA GLY A 195 34.26 -32.79 -44.10
C GLY A 195 33.63 -34.02 -44.75
N GLU A 196 32.41 -33.90 -45.28
CA GLU A 196 31.66 -35.00 -45.94
C GLU A 196 31.72 -34.94 -47.49
N LEU A 197 32.49 -33.99 -48.06
CA LEU A 197 32.63 -33.76 -49.50
C LEU A 197 33.99 -34.17 -50.10
N PHE A 198 34.72 -35.08 -49.43
CA PHE A 198 35.92 -35.75 -49.95
C PHE A 198 35.83 -37.27 -49.85
#